data_AF-A0AAV5HW17-F1
#
_entry.id   AF-A0AAV5HW17-F1
#
_cell.length_a   1.000
_cell.length_b   1.000
_cell.length_c   1.000
_cell.angle_alpha   90.00
_cell.angle_beta   90.00
_cell.angle_gamma   90.00
#
_symmetry.space_group_name_H-M   'P 1'
#
loop_
_entity.id
_entity.type
_entity.pdbx_description
1 polymer ?
#
loop_
_entity_poly.entity_id
_entity_poly.type
_entity_poly.pdbx_seq_one_letter_code
_entity_poly.pdbx_strand_id
1 'polypeptide(L)'
;MPWLSLPFGDTAIKSLYRYFDVQWIPCLIIIGPNGRTVTKNGRNLINLHKENAYPFTEAKLQLLEKEMDEAAKNLPRSEYHAGHRHELTLVSEGTGGGPFICCDCDEQGSGWAYQCLECGYEVHPKCVRAVGQRASV
;
A
#
# COMPACT_ATOMS: atom_id res chain seq x y z
N MET A 1 -8.92 13.07 -21.26
CA MET A 1 -8.43 13.23 -19.87
C MET A 1 -8.86 14.61 -19.39
N PRO A 2 -9.76 14.73 -18.42
CA PRO A 2 -10.31 16.01 -17.99
C PRO A 2 -9.45 16.68 -16.90
N TRP A 3 -8.13 16.74 -17.06
CA TRP A 3 -7.24 17.43 -16.12
C TRP A 3 -6.27 18.38 -16.84
N LEU A 4 -5.79 19.38 -16.10
CA LEU A 4 -4.78 20.33 -16.59
C LEU A 4 -3.43 19.63 -16.79
N SER A 5 -2.68 20.08 -17.78
CA SER A 5 -1.32 19.60 -18.07
C SER A 5 -0.40 20.77 -18.32
N LEU A 6 0.87 20.62 -17.96
CA LEU A 6 1.91 21.52 -18.45
C LEU A 6 2.07 21.34 -19.97
N PRO A 7 2.28 22.43 -20.74
CA PRO A 7 2.60 22.34 -22.14
C PRO A 7 3.87 21.50 -22.38
N PHE A 8 3.93 20.83 -23.54
CA PHE A 8 5.12 20.08 -23.93
C PHE A 8 6.34 21.01 -24.07
N GLY A 9 7.47 20.62 -23.47
CA GLY A 9 8.71 21.40 -23.51
C GLY A 9 8.83 22.50 -22.44
N ASP A 10 7.82 22.68 -21.58
CA ASP A 10 7.89 23.64 -20.48
C ASP A 10 9.06 23.32 -19.52
N THR A 11 9.87 24.34 -19.22
CA THR A 11 11.04 24.21 -18.33
C THR A 11 10.64 23.90 -16.90
N ALA A 12 9.42 24.24 -16.49
CA ALA A 12 8.87 23.91 -15.17
C ALA A 12 8.84 22.40 -14.92
N ILE A 13 8.67 21.57 -15.96
CA ILE A 13 8.64 20.11 -15.83
C ILE A 13 9.93 19.59 -15.18
N LYS A 14 11.10 20.05 -15.65
CA LYS A 14 12.41 19.64 -15.10
C LYS A 14 12.61 20.15 -13.67
N SER A 15 12.15 21.38 -13.39
CA SER A 15 12.23 21.98 -12.06
C SER A 15 11.37 21.22 -11.05
N LEU A 16 10.15 20.83 -11.43
CA LEU A 16 9.23 20.07 -10.58
C LEU A 16 9.74 18.66 -10.30
N TYR A 17 10.26 17.98 -11.33
CA TYR A 17 10.86 16.64 -11.18
C TYR A 17 11.96 16.63 -10.10
N ARG A 18 12.84 17.64 -10.14
CA ARG A 18 13.90 17.82 -9.14
C ARG A 18 13.38 18.27 -7.78
N TYR A 19 12.46 19.24 -7.76
CA TYR A 19 11.93 19.80 -6.51
C TYR A 19 11.24 18.72 -5.66
N PHE A 20 10.46 17.87 -6.31
CA PHE A 20 9.76 16.79 -5.64
C PHE A 20 10.60 15.53 -5.48
N ASP A 21 11.78 15.48 -6.08
CA ASP A 21 12.67 14.33 -6.06
C ASP A 21 11.95 13.07 -6.59
N VAL A 22 11.39 13.18 -7.80
CA VAL A 22 10.66 12.07 -8.43
C VAL A 22 11.67 11.03 -8.89
N GLN A 23 11.69 9.87 -8.25
CA GLN A 23 12.61 8.78 -8.60
C GLN A 23 11.99 7.77 -9.57
N TRP A 24 10.67 7.57 -9.50
CA TRP A 24 9.96 6.54 -10.27
C TRP A 24 8.59 7.03 -10.74
N ILE A 25 8.14 6.51 -11.89
CA ILE A 25 6.81 6.80 -12.45
C ILE A 25 5.92 5.53 -12.48
N PRO A 26 4.59 5.68 -12.40
CA PRO A 26 3.87 6.92 -12.09
C PRO A 26 4.04 7.38 -10.63
N CYS A 27 4.09 8.70 -10.43
CA CYS A 27 4.18 9.37 -9.12
C CYS A 27 3.00 10.35 -8.99
N LEU A 28 2.38 10.41 -7.81
CA LEU A 28 1.30 11.34 -7.51
C LEU A 28 1.60 12.06 -6.21
N ILE A 29 1.67 13.38 -6.31
CA ILE A 29 1.98 14.28 -5.21
C ILE A 29 0.71 15.05 -4.89
N ILE A 30 0.30 15.03 -3.63
CA ILE A 30 -0.89 15.73 -3.16
C ILE A 30 -0.46 17.08 -2.58
N ILE A 31 -1.04 18.16 -3.12
CA ILE A 31 -0.82 19.53 -2.68
C ILE A 31 -2.11 20.04 -2.04
N GLY A 32 -1.99 20.66 -0.87
CA GLY A 32 -3.12 21.21 -0.13
C GLY A 32 -3.57 22.56 -0.67
N PRO A 33 -4.72 23.09 -0.21
CA PRO A 33 -5.26 24.37 -0.66
C PRO A 33 -4.35 25.57 -0.32
N ASN A 34 -3.43 25.42 0.62
CA ASN A 34 -2.41 26.41 0.97
C ASN A 34 -1.15 26.35 0.08
N GLY A 35 -1.15 25.50 -0.96
CA GLY A 35 0.00 25.30 -1.86
C GLY A 35 1.13 24.46 -1.27
N ARG A 36 0.99 23.93 -0.05
CA ARG A 36 2.00 23.07 0.59
C ARG A 36 1.80 21.61 0.20
N THR A 37 2.91 20.89 0.05
CA THR A 37 2.89 19.43 -0.14
C THR A 37 2.30 18.76 1.09
N VAL A 38 1.27 17.96 0.88
CA VAL A 38 0.68 17.13 1.92
C VAL A 38 1.39 15.78 1.96
N THR A 39 1.56 15.14 0.80
CA THR A 39 2.29 13.88 0.69
C THR A 39 2.83 13.66 -0.72
N LYS A 40 4.00 13.02 -0.82
CA LYS A 40 4.58 12.54 -2.09
C LYS A 40 4.14 11.10 -2.43
N ASN A 41 3.46 10.43 -1.50
CA ASN A 41 3.05 9.02 -1.61
C ASN A 41 1.57 8.89 -2.06
N GLY A 42 1.03 9.88 -2.77
CA GLY A 42 -0.38 9.93 -3.15
C GLY A 42 -0.83 8.71 -3.96
N ARG A 43 0.06 8.15 -4.80
CA ARG A 43 -0.23 6.94 -5.57
C ARG A 43 -0.53 5.74 -4.66
N ASN A 44 0.27 5.56 -3.61
CA ASN A 44 0.10 4.44 -2.67
C ASN A 44 -1.20 4.60 -1.88
N LEU A 45 -1.50 5.82 -1.44
CA LEU A 45 -2.73 6.12 -0.70
C LEU A 45 -3.99 5.82 -1.51
N ILE A 46 -4.01 6.19 -2.80
CA ILE A 46 -5.15 5.87 -3.67
C ILE A 46 -5.26 4.37 -3.92
N ASN A 47 -4.14 3.69 -4.17
CA ASN A 47 -4.17 2.23 -4.38
C ASN A 47 -4.72 1.49 -3.15
N LEU A 48 -4.33 1.91 -1.94
CA LEU A 48 -4.71 1.24 -0.71
C LEU A 48 -6.13 1.62 -0.24
N HIS A 49 -6.42 2.92 -0.17
CA HIS A 49 -7.64 3.44 0.46
C HIS A 49 -8.68 3.93 -0.55
N LYS A 50 -8.35 3.98 -1.85
CA LYS A 50 -9.22 4.47 -2.92
C LYS A 50 -9.79 5.86 -2.59
N GLU A 51 -11.09 6.07 -2.77
CA GLU A 51 -11.77 7.32 -2.44
C GLU A 51 -11.69 7.68 -0.95
N ASN A 52 -11.50 6.71 -0.05
CA ASN A 52 -11.40 6.96 1.38
C ASN A 52 -10.11 7.71 1.76
N ALA A 53 -9.11 7.74 0.87
CA ALA A 53 -7.92 8.55 1.07
C ALA A 53 -8.23 10.05 1.08
N TYR A 54 -9.29 10.49 0.40
CA TYR A 54 -9.71 11.90 0.40
C TYR A 54 -10.24 12.31 1.78
N PRO A 55 -9.93 13.52 2.29
CA PRO A 55 -9.26 14.66 1.65
C PRO A 55 -7.73 14.67 1.72
N PHE A 56 -7.09 13.51 1.90
CA PHE A 56 -5.64 13.35 2.03
C PHE A 56 -5.02 14.18 3.15
N THR A 57 -5.81 14.60 4.14
CA THR A 57 -5.32 15.36 5.29
C THR A 57 -4.58 14.45 6.25
N GLU A 58 -3.59 14.99 6.95
CA GLU A 58 -2.85 14.27 8.00
C GLU A 58 -3.79 13.54 8.97
N ALA A 59 -4.83 14.22 9.46
CA ALA A 59 -5.82 13.64 10.36
C ALA A 59 -6.61 12.46 9.74
N LYS A 60 -6.92 12.52 8.43
CA LYS A 60 -7.61 11.43 7.74
C LYS A 60 -6.68 10.23 7.54
N LEU A 61 -5.41 10.48 7.20
CA LEU A 61 -4.42 9.43 7.04
C LEU A 61 -4.14 8.70 8.35
N GLN A 62 -3.98 9.44 9.45
CA GLN A 62 -3.81 8.88 10.80
C GLN A 62 -5.03 8.07 11.24
N LEU A 63 -6.25 8.50 10.89
CA LEU A 63 -7.46 7.73 11.16
C LEU A 63 -7.43 6.37 10.43
N LEU A 64 -7.10 6.38 9.13
CA LEU A 64 -7.06 5.16 8.32
C LEU A 64 -5.98 4.19 8.81
N GLU A 65 -4.80 4.71 9.17
CA GLU A 65 -3.71 3.92 9.76
C GLU A 65 -4.16 3.27 11.07
N LYS A 66 -4.79 4.05 11.96
CA LYS A 66 -5.32 3.54 13.23
C LYS A 66 -6.40 2.47 13.02
N GLU A 67 -7.31 2.66 12.08
CA GLU A 67 -8.34 1.66 11.74
C GLU A 67 -7.70 0.35 11.27
N MET A 68 -6.65 0.42 10.46
CA MET A 68 -5.89 -0.75 10.01
C MET A 68 -5.17 -1.45 11.16
N ASP A 69 -4.53 -0.70 12.06
CA ASP A 69 -3.85 -1.26 13.23
C ASP A 69 -4.83 -1.93 14.21
N GLU A 70 -5.99 -1.32 14.47
CA GLU A 70 -7.02 -1.94 15.30
C GLU A 70 -7.60 -3.21 14.64
N ALA A 71 -7.79 -3.20 13.31
CA ALA A 71 -8.20 -4.40 12.59
C ALA A 71 -7.13 -5.51 12.68
N ALA A 72 -5.85 -5.15 12.58
CA ALA A 72 -4.74 -6.09 12.62
C ALA A 72 -4.56 -6.78 13.99
N LYS A 73 -4.96 -6.14 15.10
CA LYS A 73 -4.93 -6.77 16.43
C LYS A 73 -5.80 -8.03 16.52
N ASN A 74 -6.83 -8.13 15.67
CA ASN A 74 -7.73 -9.28 15.62
C ASN A 74 -7.26 -10.36 14.62
N LEU A 75 -6.15 -10.12 13.92
CA LEU A 75 -5.59 -11.08 12.99
C LEU A 75 -4.64 -12.06 13.71
N PRO A 76 -4.62 -13.33 13.30
CA PRO A 76 -3.67 -14.31 13.80
C PRO A 76 -2.25 -13.93 13.43
N ARG A 77 -1.30 -14.16 14.34
CA ARG A 77 0.13 -13.82 14.14
C ARG A 77 0.76 -14.60 12.99
N SER A 78 0.27 -15.82 12.72
CA SER A 78 0.72 -16.64 11.61
C SER A 78 -0.42 -17.45 11.00
N GLU A 79 -0.33 -17.70 9.69
CA GLU A 79 -1.35 -18.40 8.91
C GLU A 79 -0.74 -19.20 7.75
N TYR A 80 -1.47 -20.23 7.30
CA TYR A 80 -1.14 -20.98 6.08
C TYR A 80 -2.06 -20.56 4.93
N HIS A 81 -1.48 -20.32 3.75
CA HIS A 81 -2.22 -19.90 2.56
C HIS A 81 -2.28 -21.03 1.52
N ALA A 82 -3.43 -21.35 0.95
CA ALA A 82 -3.59 -22.45 -0.02
C ALA A 82 -2.64 -22.40 -1.23
N GLY A 83 -2.25 -21.21 -1.69
CA GLY A 83 -1.29 -21.00 -2.78
C GLY A 83 0.19 -21.07 -2.36
N HIS A 84 0.51 -21.29 -1.08
CA HIS A 84 1.85 -21.22 -0.54
C HIS A 84 2.13 -22.29 0.54
N ARG A 85 3.34 -22.87 0.57
CA ARG A 85 3.64 -24.04 1.43
C ARG A 85 4.21 -23.71 2.80
N HIS A 86 4.86 -22.56 2.95
CA HIS A 86 5.43 -22.15 4.23
C HIS A 86 4.40 -21.38 5.06
N GLU A 87 4.62 -21.34 6.36
CA GLU A 87 3.86 -20.49 7.27
C GLU A 87 4.14 -19.02 6.96
N LEU A 88 3.07 -18.22 6.90
CA LEU A 88 3.17 -16.79 6.72
C LEU A 88 3.08 -16.10 8.07
N THR A 89 3.96 -15.12 8.33
CA THR A 89 3.93 -14.29 9.52
C THR A 89 3.27 -12.96 9.21
N LEU A 90 2.40 -12.49 10.10
CA LEU A 90 1.82 -11.15 10.01
C LEU A 90 2.91 -10.09 10.30
N VAL A 91 3.19 -9.24 9.32
CA VAL A 91 4.16 -8.14 9.39
C VAL A 91 3.49 -6.80 9.15
N SER A 92 4.07 -5.74 9.71
CA SER A 92 3.69 -4.34 9.48
C SER A 92 4.89 -3.53 9.01
N GLU A 93 4.68 -2.27 8.64
CA GLU A 93 5.74 -1.37 8.18
C GLU A 93 6.94 -1.28 9.14
N GLY A 94 6.70 -1.43 10.45
CA GLY A 94 7.74 -1.40 11.48
C GLY A 94 8.48 -2.72 11.74
N THR A 95 7.99 -3.85 11.23
CA THR A 95 8.51 -5.19 11.57
C THR A 95 9.02 -5.99 10.36
N GLY A 96 9.09 -5.37 9.19
CA GLY A 96 9.57 -6.00 7.95
C GLY A 96 8.57 -5.96 6.79
N GLY A 97 7.38 -5.40 7.01
CA GLY A 97 6.43 -5.05 5.96
C GLY A 97 6.77 -3.71 5.30
N GLY A 98 6.23 -3.48 4.10
CA GLY A 98 6.38 -2.25 3.32
C GLY A 98 5.38 -2.25 2.17
N PRO A 99 5.55 -1.42 1.13
CA PRO A 99 4.79 -1.58 -0.11
C PRO A 99 5.14 -2.92 -0.77
N PHE A 100 4.14 -3.77 -1.00
CA PHE A 100 4.29 -5.09 -1.63
C PHE A 100 3.33 -5.30 -2.79
N ILE A 101 3.61 -6.25 -3.67
CA ILE A 101 2.63 -6.75 -4.64
C ILE A 101 2.11 -8.08 -4.11
N CYS A 102 0.80 -8.15 -3.87
CA CYS A 102 0.17 -9.35 -3.35
C CYS A 102 0.30 -10.50 -4.35
N CYS A 103 0.95 -11.60 -3.96
CA CYS A 103 1.15 -12.77 -4.81
C CYS A 103 -0.14 -13.53 -5.17
N ASP A 104 -1.29 -13.13 -4.59
CA ASP A 104 -2.58 -13.78 -4.82
C ASP A 104 -3.48 -13.02 -5.81
N CYS A 105 -3.53 -11.68 -5.70
CA CYS A 105 -4.40 -10.85 -6.53
C CYS A 105 -3.64 -9.89 -7.45
N ASP A 106 -2.31 -9.88 -7.40
CA ASP A 106 -1.42 -8.98 -8.17
C ASP A 106 -1.69 -7.48 -7.94
N GLU A 107 -2.40 -7.12 -6.88
CA GLU A 107 -2.64 -5.73 -6.47
C GLU A 107 -1.58 -5.26 -5.47
N GLN A 108 -1.25 -3.97 -5.53
CA GLN A 108 -0.39 -3.31 -4.56
C GLN A 108 -1.03 -3.37 -3.16
N GLY A 109 -0.25 -3.80 -2.16
CA GLY A 109 -0.54 -3.63 -0.75
C GLY A 109 0.47 -2.69 -0.07
N SER A 110 0.09 -2.17 1.09
CA SER A 110 0.98 -1.48 2.02
C SER A 110 0.45 -1.60 3.45
N GLY A 111 1.33 -1.47 4.44
CA GLY A 111 1.00 -1.65 5.85
C GLY A 111 1.07 -3.11 6.28
N TRP A 112 -0.07 -3.69 6.64
CA TRP A 112 -0.16 -5.08 7.14
C TRP A 112 -0.17 -6.12 6.01
N ALA A 113 0.69 -7.13 6.12
CA ALA A 113 0.82 -8.22 5.16
C ALA A 113 1.09 -9.54 5.88
N TYR A 114 0.73 -10.66 5.24
CA TYR A 114 1.27 -11.96 5.61
C TYR A 114 2.47 -12.25 4.72
N GLN A 115 3.65 -12.36 5.34
CA GLN A 115 4.93 -12.56 4.66
C GLN A 115 5.55 -13.90 5.06
N CYS A 116 6.00 -14.67 4.07
CA CYS A 116 6.87 -15.81 4.27
C CYS A 116 8.32 -15.31 4.40
N LEU A 117 8.93 -15.50 5.57
CA LEU A 117 10.32 -15.10 5.80
C LEU A 117 11.34 -16.00 5.09
N GLU A 118 10.92 -17.18 4.61
CA GLU A 118 11.81 -18.12 3.91
C GLU A 118 11.98 -17.78 2.44
N CYS A 119 10.91 -17.32 1.76
CA CYS A 119 10.94 -17.11 0.31
C CYS A 119 10.41 -15.74 -0.14
N GLY A 120 9.98 -14.86 0.78
CA GLY A 120 9.47 -13.53 0.47
C GLY A 120 8.07 -13.51 -0.16
N TYR A 121 7.28 -14.58 0.00
CA TYR A 121 5.88 -14.60 -0.47
C TYR A 121 5.04 -13.64 0.39
N GLU A 122 4.32 -12.71 -0.23
CA GLU A 122 3.56 -11.66 0.46
C GLU A 122 2.12 -11.58 -0.05
N VAL A 123 1.15 -11.57 0.86
CA VAL A 123 -0.28 -11.43 0.53
C VAL A 123 -0.99 -10.47 1.46
N HIS A 124 -2.05 -9.84 0.98
CA HIS A 124 -2.94 -9.07 1.85
C HIS A 124 -3.58 -9.99 2.90
N PRO A 125 -3.90 -9.48 4.10
CA PRO A 125 -4.67 -10.24 5.10
C PRO A 125 -5.98 -10.83 4.55
N LYS A 126 -6.69 -10.08 3.71
CA LYS A 126 -7.93 -10.53 3.03
C LYS A 126 -7.72 -11.62 1.96
N CYS A 127 -6.48 -11.78 1.47
CA CYS A 127 -6.13 -12.73 0.43
C CYS A 127 -5.64 -14.07 1.00
N VAL A 128 -5.54 -14.20 2.33
CA VAL A 128 -5.24 -15.49 2.96
C VAL A 128 -6.44 -16.42 2.78
N ARG A 129 -6.24 -17.49 1.99
CA ARG A 129 -7.19 -18.60 1.86
C ARG A 129 -6.72 -19.73 2.74
N ALA A 130 -7.53 -20.09 3.73
CA ALA A 130 -7.24 -21.24 4.58
C ALA A 130 -7.01 -22.49 3.73
N VAL A 131 -5.94 -23.23 4.05
CA VAL A 131 -5.77 -24.59 3.53
C VAL A 131 -6.92 -25.41 4.11
N GLY A 132 -7.92 -25.73 3.29
CA GLY A 132 -9.03 -26.59 3.72
C GLY A 132 -8.44 -27.84 4.37
N GLN A 133 -8.90 -28.17 5.59
CA GLN A 133 -8.55 -29.42 6.24
C GLN A 133 -8.75 -30.53 5.21
N ARG A 134 -7.66 -31.23 4.87
CA ARG A 134 -7.76 -32.47 4.09
C ARG A 134 -8.74 -33.35 4.86
N ALA A 135 -9.94 -33.54 4.32
CA ALA A 135 -10.80 -34.61 4.76
C ALA A 135 -10.01 -35.90 4.57
N SER A 136 -9.54 -36.47 5.67
CA SER A 136 -8.95 -37.79 5.71
C SER A 136 -9.99 -38.77 5.17
N VAL A 137 -9.64 -39.42 4.05
CA VAL A 137 -10.35 -40.60 3.54
C VAL A 137 -10.18 -41.74 4.53
#